data_AF-A0A3Q7HWD3-F1
#
_entry.id   AF-A0A3Q7HWD3-F1
#
_cell.length_a   1.000
_cell.length_b   1.000
_cell.length_c   1.000
_cell.angle_alpha   90.00
_cell.angle_beta   90.00
_cell.angle_gamma   90.00
#
_symmetry.space_group_name_H-M   'P 1'
#
loop_
_entity.id
_entity.type
_entity.pdbx_description
1 polymer ?
#
loop_
_entity_poly.entity_id
_entity_poly.type
_entity_poly.pdbx_seq_one_letter_code
_entity_poly.pdbx_strand_id
1 'polypeptide(L)'
;MIECNKDLIHIVYSLSKDLGFPGFRVGIVYSYNDTVVNIARKMSSFGLVSTQTQHLLASMLSDEVFIDKFIAESSERLGERQGMFTKGLAEVGISTLKSNAGLFFWMDLRRLLKEATFDSELELWRIIINEVKLNVSPGCSFHCSEPGWFRVCFANMDDETMRIALKRISYFVLQPKGLNNIAAIKKQCSRRKLQISLSFRRLDHEFMNSPAHSPMNSKEGKKIFPFVVVMSDSTKYLISQLILFLCKLMKENKKDIRYREFLLENEGGCKL
;
A
#
# COMPACT_ATOMS: atom_id res chain seq x y z
N MET A 1 -26.33 23.70 -3.09
CA MET A 1 -25.87 22.34 -3.43
C MET A 1 -24.86 22.48 -4.55
N ILE A 2 -23.66 21.92 -4.38
CA ILE A 2 -22.69 21.88 -5.49
C ILE A 2 -23.21 20.79 -6.43
N GLU A 3 -23.62 21.17 -7.63
CA GLU A 3 -24.06 20.21 -8.65
C GLU A 3 -22.85 19.39 -9.09
N CYS A 4 -22.82 18.13 -8.66
CA CYS A 4 -21.70 17.23 -8.90
C CYS A 4 -21.97 16.41 -10.15
N ASN A 5 -21.19 16.64 -11.20
CA ASN A 5 -21.27 15.82 -12.41
C ASN A 5 -20.72 14.41 -12.11
N LYS A 6 -21.62 13.43 -12.04
CA LYS A 6 -21.31 12.03 -11.74
C LYS A 6 -20.43 11.38 -12.82
N ASP A 7 -20.44 11.88 -14.05
CA ASP A 7 -19.66 11.32 -15.16
C ASP A 7 -18.15 11.47 -15.00
N LEU A 8 -17.71 12.35 -14.09
CA LEU A 8 -16.31 12.57 -13.75
C LEU A 8 -15.87 11.75 -12.53
N ILE A 9 -16.79 10.99 -11.91
CA ILE A 9 -16.52 10.19 -10.72
C ILE A 9 -16.40 8.72 -11.10
N HIS A 10 -15.23 8.16 -10.80
CA HIS A 10 -14.93 6.75 -10.99
C HIS A 10 -14.27 6.19 -9.73
N ILE A 11 -14.65 4.99 -9.34
CA ILE A 11 -14.12 4.28 -8.17
C ILE A 11 -13.32 3.08 -8.67
N VAL A 12 -12.10 2.93 -8.16
CA VAL A 12 -11.24 1.78 -8.40
C VAL A 12 -11.09 1.02 -7.09
N TYR A 13 -11.37 -0.27 -7.13
CA TYR A 13 -11.37 -1.13 -5.95
C TYR A 13 -10.65 -2.46 -6.18
N SER A 14 -10.19 -3.10 -5.11
CA SER A 14 -9.59 -4.44 -5.17
C SER A 14 -9.71 -5.15 -3.83
N LEU A 15 -9.89 -6.47 -3.89
CA LEU A 15 -9.92 -7.35 -2.71
C LEU A 15 -8.53 -7.69 -2.16
N SER A 16 -7.48 -7.11 -2.75
CA SER A 16 -6.09 -7.43 -2.43
C SER A 16 -5.67 -7.03 -1.01
N LYS A 17 -6.31 -6.00 -0.44
CA LYS A 17 -5.91 -5.41 0.85
C LYS A 17 -6.91 -5.74 1.94
N ASP A 18 -8.19 -5.50 1.69
CA ASP A 18 -9.21 -5.63 2.74
C ASP A 18 -9.52 -7.09 3.09
N LEU A 19 -9.65 -7.96 2.08
CA LEU A 19 -9.83 -9.41 2.26
C LEU A 19 -8.51 -10.19 2.32
N GLY A 20 -7.37 -9.52 2.07
CA GLY A 20 -6.08 -10.19 2.03
C GLY A 20 -5.93 -11.20 0.89
N PHE A 21 -6.64 -11.01 -0.23
CA PHE A 21 -6.56 -11.88 -1.42
C PHE A 21 -5.83 -11.21 -2.59
N PRO A 22 -4.56 -10.79 -2.45
CA PRO A 22 -3.87 -10.23 -3.58
C PRO A 22 -3.82 -11.27 -4.69
N GLY A 23 -3.46 -12.53 -4.38
CA GLY A 23 -3.24 -13.63 -5.33
C GLY A 23 -4.41 -13.95 -6.27
N PHE A 24 -5.64 -13.58 -5.89
CA PHE A 24 -6.84 -13.83 -6.70
C PHE A 24 -7.03 -12.81 -7.83
N ARG A 25 -6.22 -11.75 -7.87
CA ARG A 25 -6.17 -10.77 -8.97
C ARG A 25 -7.52 -10.13 -9.28
N VAL A 26 -8.29 -9.80 -8.25
CA VAL A 26 -9.60 -9.15 -8.40
C VAL A 26 -9.45 -7.63 -8.27
N GLY A 27 -9.58 -6.94 -9.40
CA GLY A 27 -9.73 -5.49 -9.48
C GLY A 27 -11.10 -5.13 -10.05
N ILE A 28 -11.67 -4.02 -9.61
CA ILE A 28 -13.01 -3.57 -9.97
C ILE A 28 -12.94 -2.08 -10.35
N VAL A 29 -13.60 -1.73 -11.45
CA VAL A 29 -13.83 -0.33 -11.84
C VAL A 29 -15.33 -0.07 -11.85
N TYR A 30 -15.75 0.90 -11.04
CA TYR A 30 -17.13 1.37 -10.93
C TYR A 30 -17.19 2.82 -11.43
N SER A 31 -18.09 3.11 -12.36
CA SER A 31 -18.21 4.43 -12.99
C SER A 31 -19.67 4.71 -13.31
N TYR A 32 -20.10 5.96 -13.13
CA TYR A 32 -21.41 6.44 -13.57
C TYR A 32 -21.47 6.74 -15.07
N ASN A 33 -20.32 6.99 -15.69
CA ASN A 33 -20.21 7.27 -17.11
C ASN A 33 -20.24 5.98 -17.93
N ASP A 34 -21.30 5.76 -18.70
CA ASP A 34 -21.50 4.58 -19.55
C ASP A 34 -20.41 4.43 -20.62
N THR A 35 -19.87 5.55 -21.13
CA THR A 35 -18.79 5.52 -22.13
C THR A 35 -17.54 4.89 -21.51
N VAL A 36 -17.19 5.30 -20.29
CA VAL A 36 -16.06 4.74 -19.53
C VAL A 36 -16.30 3.27 -19.23
N VAL A 37 -17.51 2.89 -18.79
CA VAL A 37 -17.86 1.49 -18.52
C VAL A 37 -17.70 0.62 -19.77
N ASN A 38 -18.19 1.07 -20.92
CA ASN A 38 -18.13 0.32 -22.17
C ASN A 38 -16.69 0.16 -22.68
N ILE A 39 -15.87 1.21 -22.61
CA ILE A 39 -14.46 1.15 -23.02
C ILE A 39 -13.68 0.24 -22.08
N ALA A 40 -13.83 0.43 -20.77
CA ALA A 40 -13.13 -0.37 -19.78
C ALA A 40 -13.52 -1.86 -19.93
N ARG A 41 -14.77 -2.18 -20.29
CA ARG A 41 -15.23 -3.56 -20.50
C ARG A 41 -14.55 -4.21 -21.69
N LYS A 42 -14.40 -3.49 -22.80
CA LYS A 42 -13.62 -3.98 -23.94
C LYS A 42 -12.16 -4.23 -23.56
N MET A 43 -11.56 -3.33 -22.79
CA MET A 43 -10.19 -3.48 -22.27
C MET A 43 -10.03 -4.61 -21.25
N SER A 44 -11.08 -4.95 -20.49
CA SER A 44 -11.06 -6.01 -19.47
C SER A 44 -10.75 -7.40 -20.03
N SER A 45 -10.99 -7.61 -21.34
CA SER A 45 -10.69 -8.86 -22.04
C SER A 45 -9.23 -9.31 -21.91
N PHE A 46 -8.30 -8.37 -21.74
CA PHE A 46 -6.87 -8.67 -21.54
C PHE A 46 -6.52 -9.11 -20.11
N GLY A 47 -7.47 -9.02 -19.19
CA GLY A 47 -7.22 -9.26 -17.77
C GLY A 47 -8.46 -9.69 -16.99
N LEU A 48 -9.22 -10.64 -17.54
CA LEU A 48 -10.41 -11.18 -16.88
C LEU A 48 -10.05 -11.98 -15.63
N VAL A 49 -10.91 -11.89 -14.61
CA VAL A 49 -10.81 -12.72 -13.41
C VAL A 49 -11.24 -14.14 -13.74
N SER A 50 -10.51 -15.13 -13.20
CA SER A 50 -10.87 -16.55 -13.34
C SER A 50 -12.32 -16.82 -12.92
N THR A 51 -13.08 -17.54 -13.74
CA THR A 51 -14.47 -17.91 -13.46
C THR A 51 -14.60 -18.71 -12.15
N GLN A 52 -13.60 -19.52 -11.82
CA GLN A 52 -13.55 -20.23 -10.54
C GLN A 52 -13.45 -19.26 -9.36
N THR A 53 -12.56 -18.27 -9.44
CA THR A 53 -12.42 -17.21 -8.43
C THR A 53 -13.71 -16.39 -8.30
N GLN A 54 -14.36 -16.09 -9.43
CA GLN A 54 -15.64 -15.38 -9.44
C GLN A 54 -16.72 -16.17 -8.69
N HIS A 55 -16.84 -17.48 -8.96
CA HIS A 55 -17.82 -18.33 -8.30
C HIS A 55 -17.57 -18.45 -6.79
N LEU A 56 -16.31 -18.67 -6.39
CA LEU A 56 -15.90 -18.74 -4.99
C LEU A 56 -16.24 -17.45 -4.24
N LEU A 57 -15.84 -16.31 -4.79
CA LEU A 57 -16.10 -15.01 -4.18
C LEU A 57 -17.59 -14.68 -4.15
N ALA A 58 -18.36 -15.08 -5.17
CA ALA A 58 -19.80 -14.84 -5.20
C ALA A 58 -20.48 -15.58 -4.05
N SER A 59 -20.12 -16.84 -3.83
CA SER A 59 -20.63 -17.64 -2.71
C SER A 59 -20.25 -17.02 -1.36
N MET A 60 -18.97 -16.67 -1.19
CA MET A 60 -18.46 -16.10 0.07
C MET A 60 -19.05 -14.72 0.40
N LEU A 61 -19.15 -13.83 -0.60
CA LEU A 61 -19.64 -12.47 -0.40
C LEU A 61 -21.16 -12.39 -0.26
N SER A 62 -21.89 -13.44 -0.68
CA SER A 62 -23.35 -13.54 -0.47
C SER A 62 -23.72 -13.89 0.96
N ASP A 63 -22.79 -14.40 1.76
CA ASP A 63 -23.01 -14.70 3.17
C ASP A 63 -22.89 -13.41 4.00
N GLU A 64 -24.03 -12.74 4.22
CA GLU A 64 -24.07 -11.47 4.93
C GLU A 64 -23.54 -11.58 6.37
N VAL A 65 -23.81 -12.70 7.05
CA VAL A 65 -23.39 -12.97 8.43
C VAL A 65 -21.87 -13.11 8.50
N PHE A 66 -21.28 -13.84 7.55
CA PHE A 66 -19.82 -13.92 7.42
C PHE A 66 -19.22 -12.54 7.19
N ILE A 67 -19.80 -11.73 6.30
CA ILE A 67 -19.28 -10.41 5.96
C ILE A 67 -19.37 -9.44 7.14
N ASP A 68 -20.50 -9.36 7.84
CA ASP A 68 -20.64 -8.53 9.06
C ASP A 68 -19.53 -8.85 10.06
N LYS A 69 -19.40 -10.14 10.35
CA LYS A 69 -18.41 -10.61 11.32
C LYS A 69 -16.98 -10.34 10.84
N PHE A 70 -16.71 -10.54 9.56
CA PHE A 70 -15.39 -10.32 8.99
C PHE A 70 -14.96 -8.85 9.09
N ILE A 71 -15.83 -7.91 8.73
CA ILE A 71 -15.47 -6.48 8.73
C ILE A 71 -15.25 -6.01 10.18
N ALA A 72 -16.16 -6.35 11.10
CA ALA A 72 -16.04 -6.01 12.51
C ALA A 72 -14.73 -6.55 13.12
N GLU A 73 -14.47 -7.85 12.97
CA GLU A 73 -13.29 -8.52 13.51
C GLU A 73 -11.99 -7.99 12.88
N SER A 74 -11.98 -7.75 11.56
CA SER A 74 -10.80 -7.23 10.86
C SER A 74 -10.46 -5.82 11.32
N SER A 75 -11.46 -4.96 11.47
CA SER A 75 -11.31 -3.58 11.96
C SER A 75 -10.79 -3.54 13.39
N GLU A 76 -11.35 -4.37 14.28
CA GLU A 76 -10.92 -4.50 15.67
C GLU A 76 -9.46 -4.95 15.77
N ARG A 77 -9.10 -6.07 15.11
CA ARG A 77 -7.73 -6.59 15.15
C ARG A 77 -6.70 -5.63 14.56
N LEU A 78 -7.04 -4.93 13.47
CA LEU A 78 -6.14 -3.93 12.89
C LEU A 78 -5.96 -2.74 13.83
N GLY A 79 -7.04 -2.28 14.47
CA GLY A 79 -7.00 -1.20 15.45
C GLY A 79 -6.18 -1.54 16.69
N GLU A 80 -6.39 -2.71 17.27
CA GLU A 80 -5.61 -3.21 18.41
C GLU A 80 -4.12 -3.30 18.06
N ARG A 81 -3.82 -3.86 16.89
CA ARG A 81 -2.45 -4.05 16.42
C ARG A 81 -1.73 -2.73 16.17
N GLN A 82 -2.39 -1.79 15.49
CA GLN A 82 -1.87 -0.44 15.30
C GLN A 82 -1.65 0.25 16.66
N GLY A 83 -2.61 0.12 17.58
CA GLY A 83 -2.54 0.68 18.92
C GLY A 83 -1.34 0.15 19.72
N MET A 84 -1.09 -1.16 19.68
CA MET A 84 0.06 -1.77 20.34
C MET A 84 1.38 -1.25 19.76
N PHE A 85 1.49 -1.18 18.42
CA PHE A 85 2.72 -0.74 17.77
C PHE A 85 3.02 0.73 18.05
N THR A 86 2.02 1.60 17.90
CA THR A 86 2.16 3.05 18.12
C THR A 86 2.48 3.39 19.57
N LYS A 87 1.90 2.67 20.55
CA LYS A 87 2.29 2.79 21.96
C LYS A 87 3.75 2.42 22.20
N GLY A 88 4.20 1.28 21.66
CA GLY A 88 5.60 0.85 21.81
C GLY A 88 6.61 1.81 21.15
N LEU A 89 6.24 2.46 20.05
CA LEU A 89 7.06 3.53 19.45
C LEU A 89 7.08 4.81 20.29
N ALA A 90 5.94 5.18 20.88
CA ALA A 90 5.84 6.37 21.72
C ALA A 90 6.70 6.25 22.99
N GLU A 91 6.82 5.05 23.58
CA GLU A 91 7.69 4.77 24.74
C GLU A 91 9.17 5.07 24.45
N VAL A 92 9.60 4.96 23.20
CA VAL A 92 10.98 5.26 22.77
C VAL A 92 11.11 6.65 22.15
N GLY A 93 10.06 7.48 22.24
CA GLY A 93 10.05 8.85 21.76
C GLY A 93 9.92 9.00 20.23
N ILE A 94 9.49 7.96 19.52
CA ILE A 94 9.18 8.02 18.09
C ILE A 94 7.70 8.36 17.89
N SER A 95 7.43 9.43 17.17
CA SER A 95 6.08 9.82 16.77
C SER A 95 5.61 9.08 15.52
N THR A 96 4.29 8.94 15.39
CA THR A 96 3.64 8.41 14.18
C THR A 96 2.56 9.37 13.71
N LEU A 97 2.34 9.47 12.40
CA LEU A 97 1.19 10.19 11.86
C LEU A 97 -0.10 9.50 12.31
N LYS A 98 -1.03 10.26 12.88
CA LYS A 98 -2.33 9.74 13.28
C LYS A 98 -3.09 9.27 12.02
N SER A 99 -3.34 7.97 11.96
CA SER A 99 -4.14 7.33 10.92
C SER A 99 -5.22 6.48 11.57
N ASN A 100 -6.38 6.37 10.92
CA ASN A 100 -7.50 5.51 11.28
C ASN A 100 -7.68 4.31 10.33
N ALA A 101 -6.86 4.22 9.27
CA ALA A 101 -7.02 3.19 8.25
C ALA A 101 -5.67 2.72 7.70
N GLY A 102 -5.72 1.60 6.97
CA GLY A 102 -4.60 1.00 6.27
C GLY A 102 -3.90 -0.12 7.05
N LEU A 103 -2.99 -0.79 6.35
CA LEU A 103 -2.21 -1.92 6.87
C LEU A 103 -0.80 -1.50 7.31
N PHE A 104 -0.59 -0.18 7.41
CA PHE A 104 0.66 0.47 7.71
C PHE A 104 0.41 1.80 8.41
N PHE A 105 1.44 2.34 9.05
CA PHE A 105 1.45 3.72 9.54
C PHE A 105 2.69 4.45 9.05
N TRP A 106 2.66 5.77 9.15
CA TRP A 106 3.79 6.64 8.85
C TRP A 106 4.52 6.98 10.14
N MET A 107 5.76 6.52 10.24
CA MET A 107 6.67 6.73 11.34
C MET A 107 7.53 7.96 11.08
N ASP A 108 7.68 8.81 12.10
CA ASP A 108 8.48 10.03 12.04
C ASP A 108 9.84 9.79 12.70
N LEU A 109 10.87 9.71 11.88
CA LEU A 109 12.27 9.57 12.32
C LEU A 109 13.08 10.83 12.03
N ARG A 110 12.45 11.99 11.80
CA ARG A 110 13.14 13.24 11.49
C ARG A 110 14.21 13.59 12.53
N ARG A 111 13.96 13.28 13.80
CA ARG A 111 14.88 13.49 14.93
C ARG A 111 16.15 12.62 14.88
N LEU A 112 16.13 11.53 14.12
CA LEU A 112 17.26 10.60 13.96
C LEU A 112 18.08 10.90 12.69
N LEU A 113 17.63 11.83 11.86
CA LEU A 113 18.40 12.30 10.72
C LEU A 113 19.57 13.17 11.21
N LYS A 114 20.71 13.08 10.53
CA LYS A 114 21.81 14.02 10.73
C LYS A 114 21.45 15.41 10.22
N GLU A 115 20.86 15.44 9.03
CA GLU A 115 20.44 16.64 8.32
C GLU A 115 19.08 16.37 7.68
N ALA A 116 18.27 17.41 7.50
CA ALA A 116 16.96 17.31 6.87
C ALA A 116 17.09 17.19 5.34
N THR A 117 17.78 16.14 4.87
CA THR A 117 18.04 15.85 3.45
C THR A 117 17.63 14.42 3.11
N PHE A 118 17.23 14.18 1.85
CA PHE A 118 16.88 12.84 1.38
C PHE A 118 18.09 11.87 1.40
N ASP A 119 19.31 12.38 1.26
CA ASP A 119 20.51 11.56 1.40
C ASP A 119 20.67 11.03 2.83
N SER A 120 20.39 11.86 3.84
CA SER A 120 20.37 11.44 5.24
C SER A 120 19.25 10.42 5.51
N GLU A 121 18.08 10.57 4.88
CA GLU A 121 17.00 9.59 4.96
C GLU A 121 17.43 8.23 4.40
N LEU A 122 18.08 8.21 3.24
CA LEU A 122 18.58 6.98 2.62
C LEU A 122 19.72 6.34 3.42
N GLU A 123 20.58 7.14 4.05
CA GLU A 123 21.61 6.64 4.96
C GLU A 123 20.98 5.97 6.19
N LEU A 124 20.01 6.63 6.83
CA LEU A 124 19.26 6.06 7.95
C LEU A 124 18.53 4.78 7.54
N TRP A 125 17.88 4.79 6.37
CA TRP A 125 17.20 3.63 5.81
C TRP A 125 18.14 2.43 5.65
N ARG A 126 19.37 2.65 5.13
CA ARG A 126 20.39 1.60 5.00
C ARG A 126 20.80 1.04 6.36
N ILE A 127 20.89 1.87 7.40
CA ILE A 127 21.18 1.41 8.77
C ILE A 127 20.02 0.56 9.30
N ILE A 128 18.77 1.00 9.11
CA ILE A 128 17.59 0.25 9.56
C ILE A 128 17.53 -1.14 8.90
N ILE A 129 17.77 -1.23 7.60
CA ILE A 129 17.77 -2.52 6.89
C ILE A 129 18.94 -3.40 7.32
N ASN A 130 20.16 -2.85 7.38
CA ASN A 130 21.36 -3.67 7.53
C ASN A 130 21.68 -3.99 8.99
N GLU A 131 21.46 -3.07 9.93
CA GLU A 131 21.80 -3.22 11.33
C GLU A 131 20.58 -3.61 12.18
N VAL A 132 19.46 -2.89 12.02
CA VAL A 132 18.22 -3.17 12.76
C VAL A 132 17.47 -4.38 12.18
N LYS A 133 17.81 -4.78 10.93
CA LYS A 133 17.19 -5.92 10.22
C LYS A 133 15.67 -5.77 10.10
N LEU A 134 15.21 -4.54 9.82
CA LEU A 134 13.81 -4.24 9.54
C LEU A 134 13.68 -3.67 8.13
N ASN A 135 12.83 -4.30 7.32
CA ASN A 135 12.52 -3.79 6.00
C ASN A 135 11.36 -2.78 6.10
N VAL A 136 11.70 -1.50 5.97
CA VAL A 136 10.74 -0.38 5.95
C VAL A 136 10.92 0.41 4.67
N SER A 137 9.89 1.13 4.24
CA SER A 137 9.97 1.94 3.02
C SER A 137 10.23 3.42 3.38
N PRO A 138 11.26 4.07 2.81
CA PRO A 138 11.56 5.47 3.07
C PRO A 138 10.55 6.37 2.35
N GLY A 139 10.30 7.56 2.90
CA GLY A 139 9.32 8.53 2.40
C GLY A 139 9.62 9.01 0.98
N CYS A 140 10.89 9.09 0.61
CA CYS A 140 11.32 9.44 -0.74
C CYS A 140 10.77 8.48 -1.82
N SER A 141 10.54 7.21 -1.48
CA SER A 141 9.94 6.21 -2.39
C SER A 141 8.46 6.50 -2.71
N PHE A 142 7.80 7.35 -1.91
CA PHE A 142 6.42 7.79 -2.11
C PHE A 142 6.33 9.25 -2.54
N HIS A 143 7.45 9.85 -2.97
CA HIS A 143 7.55 11.27 -3.33
C HIS A 143 7.11 12.20 -2.18
N CYS A 144 7.42 11.83 -0.92
CA CYS A 144 7.19 12.70 0.22
C CYS A 144 8.03 13.99 0.06
N SER A 145 7.43 15.14 0.35
CA SER A 145 8.08 16.45 0.24
C SER A 145 9.12 16.67 1.34
N GLU A 146 8.97 16.02 2.48
CA GLU A 146 9.86 16.14 3.64
C GLU A 146 10.62 14.84 3.87
N PRO A 147 11.94 14.88 4.14
CA PRO A 147 12.70 13.71 4.53
C PRO A 147 12.42 13.30 5.99
N GLY A 148 12.67 12.04 6.31
CA GLY A 148 12.60 11.47 7.67
C GLY A 148 11.34 10.67 7.96
N TRP A 149 10.45 10.54 6.98
CA TRP A 149 9.23 9.77 7.10
C TRP A 149 9.43 8.33 6.59
N PHE A 150 8.88 7.35 7.31
CA PHE A 150 9.01 5.93 6.94
C PHE A 150 7.67 5.21 7.04
N ARG A 151 7.34 4.42 6.01
CA ARG A 151 6.14 3.58 6.01
C ARG A 151 6.47 2.20 6.58
N VAL A 152 5.77 1.82 7.64
CA VAL A 152 5.93 0.53 8.34
C VAL A 152 4.63 -0.27 8.26
N CYS A 153 4.69 -1.46 7.67
CA CYS A 153 3.56 -2.38 7.59
C CYS A 153 3.47 -3.24 8.87
N PHE A 154 2.26 -3.43 9.40
CA PHE A 154 2.06 -4.19 10.64
C PHE A 154 1.07 -5.35 10.51
N ALA A 155 0.27 -5.40 9.44
CA ALA A 155 -0.82 -6.36 9.32
C ALA A 155 -0.41 -7.78 8.88
N ASN A 156 0.85 -8.01 8.53
CA ASN A 156 1.31 -9.26 7.90
C ASN A 156 2.16 -10.17 8.81
N MET A 157 2.39 -9.80 10.07
CA MET A 157 3.22 -10.55 11.00
C MET A 157 2.45 -10.91 12.28
N ASP A 158 2.94 -11.89 13.02
CA ASP A 158 2.38 -12.24 14.34
C ASP A 158 2.83 -11.26 15.43
N ASP A 159 2.23 -11.41 16.61
CA ASP A 159 2.48 -10.50 17.72
C ASP A 159 3.90 -10.66 18.29
N GLU A 160 4.48 -11.86 18.23
CA GLU A 160 5.87 -12.08 18.67
C GLU A 160 6.87 -11.36 17.77
N THR A 161 6.72 -11.48 16.45
CA THR A 161 7.53 -10.76 15.47
C THR A 161 7.40 -9.25 15.65
N MET A 162 6.20 -8.76 15.95
CA MET A 162 5.96 -7.35 16.26
C MET A 162 6.75 -6.91 17.51
N ARG A 163 6.68 -7.69 18.60
CA ARG A 163 7.43 -7.40 19.84
C ARG A 163 8.94 -7.41 19.60
N ILE A 164 9.44 -8.35 18.78
CA ILE A 164 10.85 -8.38 18.39
C ILE A 164 11.23 -7.12 17.60
N ALA A 165 10.38 -6.69 16.65
CA ALA A 165 10.63 -5.47 15.88
C ALA A 165 10.68 -4.23 16.79
N LEU A 166 9.73 -4.07 17.71
CA LEU A 166 9.72 -2.98 18.69
C LEU A 166 10.95 -3.01 19.60
N LYS A 167 11.36 -4.19 20.10
CA LYS A 167 12.60 -4.35 20.88
C LYS A 167 13.83 -3.90 20.09
N ARG A 168 13.93 -4.25 18.81
CA ARG A 168 15.06 -3.84 17.95
C ARG A 168 15.08 -2.34 17.72
N ILE A 169 13.91 -1.71 17.49
CA ILE A 169 13.80 -0.25 17.36
C ILE A 169 14.19 0.42 18.68
N SER A 170 13.65 -0.05 19.80
CA SER A 170 13.98 0.47 21.13
C SER A 170 15.48 0.40 21.42
N TYR A 171 16.10 -0.75 21.18
CA TYR A 171 17.54 -0.92 21.33
C TYR A 171 18.32 0.04 20.42
N PHE A 172 17.91 0.21 19.17
CA PHE A 172 18.56 1.12 18.22
C PHE A 172 18.48 2.59 18.68
N VAL A 173 17.33 3.02 19.21
CA VAL A 173 17.09 4.39 19.67
C VAL A 173 17.79 4.68 21.00
N LEU A 174 17.75 3.74 21.95
CA LEU A 174 18.29 3.90 23.30
C LEU A 174 19.82 3.73 23.37
N GLN A 175 20.46 3.16 22.34
CA GLN A 175 21.91 3.09 22.27
C GLN A 175 22.52 4.52 22.31
N PRO A 176 23.42 4.84 23.27
CA PRO A 176 24.16 6.10 23.30
C PRO A 176 25.07 6.34 22.08
N LYS A 177 25.11 5.37 21.15
CA LYS A 177 26.01 5.31 19.99
C LYS A 177 25.35 5.77 18.68
N GLY A 178 24.07 6.13 18.68
CA GLY A 178 23.32 6.51 17.47
C GLY A 178 23.90 7.70 16.69
N LEU A 179 24.56 8.65 17.36
CA LEU A 179 25.28 9.75 16.70
C LEU A 179 26.75 9.41 16.36
N ASN A 180 27.43 8.63 17.21
CA ASN A 180 28.87 8.35 17.07
C ASN A 180 29.19 7.23 16.08
N ASN A 181 28.29 6.26 15.89
CA ASN A 181 28.52 5.14 14.96
C ASN A 181 28.41 5.56 13.50
N ILE A 182 27.74 6.66 13.17
CA ILE A 182 27.70 7.11 11.79
C ILE A 182 29.05 7.70 11.33
N ALA A 183 29.84 8.24 12.27
CA ALA A 183 31.25 8.55 12.04
C ALA A 183 32.12 7.28 11.92
N ALA A 184 31.77 6.19 12.62
CA ALA A 184 32.44 4.90 12.50
C ALA A 184 32.14 4.20 11.16
N ILE A 185 30.93 4.34 10.61
CA ILE A 185 30.56 3.87 9.26
C ILE A 185 31.38 4.60 8.19
N LYS A 186 31.64 5.91 8.34
CA LYS A 186 32.61 6.64 7.49
C LYS A 186 33.99 5.96 7.48
N LYS A 187 34.47 5.49 8.64
CA LYS A 187 35.75 4.75 8.76
C LYS A 187 35.70 3.34 8.16
N GLN A 188 34.56 2.65 8.23
CA GLN A 188 34.42 1.27 7.75
C GLN A 188 34.13 1.16 6.26
N CYS A 189 33.35 2.08 5.68
CA CYS A 189 33.18 2.20 4.23
C CYS A 189 34.45 2.71 3.53
N SER A 190 35.29 3.51 4.20
CA SER A 190 36.61 3.90 3.67
C SER A 190 37.67 2.79 3.81
N ARG A 191 37.53 1.87 4.77
CA ARG A 191 38.49 0.76 4.99
C ARG A 191 38.15 -0.56 4.31
N ARG A 192 36.90 -0.79 3.89
CA ARG A 192 36.56 -1.97 3.10
C ARG A 192 36.84 -1.72 1.62
N LYS A 193 38.14 -1.72 1.29
CA LYS A 193 38.60 -2.13 -0.04
C LYS A 193 38.30 -3.62 -0.17
N LEU A 194 37.04 -3.96 -0.38
CA LEU A 194 36.64 -5.32 -0.75
C LEU A 194 37.10 -5.52 -2.19
N GLN A 195 38.36 -5.97 -2.32
CA GLN A 195 38.87 -6.54 -3.54
C GLN A 195 38.13 -7.88 -3.74
N ILE A 196 36.95 -7.81 -4.34
CA ILE A 196 36.31 -8.99 -4.90
C ILE A 196 37.03 -9.27 -6.21
N SER A 197 38.02 -10.16 -6.13
CA SER A 197 38.61 -10.82 -7.29
C SER A 197 37.61 -11.83 -7.83
N LEU A 198 36.67 -11.38 -8.64
CA LEU A 198 35.94 -12.26 -9.55
C LEU A 198 36.69 -12.22 -10.89
N SER A 199 37.41 -13.30 -11.18
CA SER A 199 38.00 -13.54 -12.50
C SER A 199 36.88 -13.81 -13.50
N PHE A 200 36.27 -12.74 -14.02
CA PHE A 200 35.43 -12.81 -15.21
C PHE A 200 36.23 -12.23 -16.38
N ARG A 201 36.41 -13.05 -17.41
CA ARG A 201 37.06 -12.64 -18.66
C ARG A 201 36.28 -11.48 -19.27
N ARG A 202 37.04 -10.47 -19.71
CA ARG A 202 36.64 -9.26 -20.43
C ARG A 202 35.55 -9.48 -21.49
N LEU A 203 34.61 -8.54 -21.56
CA LEU A 203 34.31 -7.77 -22.76
C LEU A 203 33.74 -6.41 -22.33
N ASP A 204 34.13 -5.38 -23.08
CA ASP A 204 34.45 -4.05 -22.61
C ASP A 204 33.29 -3.06 -22.38
N HIS A 205 33.57 -2.14 -21.46
CA HIS A 205 33.19 -0.73 -21.36
C HIS A 205 32.29 -0.11 -22.47
N GLU A 206 31.13 0.43 -22.06
CA GLU A 206 30.67 1.73 -22.59
C GLU A 206 29.83 2.49 -21.55
N PHE A 207 30.18 3.77 -21.41
CA PHE A 207 29.75 4.70 -20.37
C PHE A 207 28.27 5.12 -20.51
N MET A 208 27.61 5.28 -19.37
CA MET A 208 26.38 6.06 -19.27
C MET A 208 26.68 7.54 -19.49
N ASN A 209 26.52 8.00 -20.73
CA ASN A 209 26.17 9.38 -21.05
C ASN A 209 24.84 9.33 -21.78
N SER A 210 23.84 10.05 -21.28
CA SER A 210 22.58 10.25 -22.00
C SER A 210 22.78 11.37 -23.01
N PRO A 211 22.64 11.14 -24.33
CA PRO A 211 22.49 12.22 -25.29
C PRO A 211 21.01 12.54 -25.45
N ALA A 212 20.69 13.83 -25.39
CA ALA A 212 19.49 14.36 -26.00
C ALA A 212 19.50 14.01 -27.50
N HIS A 213 18.40 13.45 -28.01
CA HIS A 213 17.77 13.73 -29.31
C HIS A 213 16.73 12.65 -29.59
N SER A 214 15.48 13.08 -29.79
CA SER A 214 14.40 12.25 -30.33
C SER A 214 14.80 11.66 -31.68
N PRO A 215 14.41 10.40 -31.95
CA PRO A 215 13.34 10.21 -32.93
C PRO A 215 12.32 9.16 -32.49
N MET A 216 11.09 9.30 -32.98
CA MET A 216 10.00 8.33 -32.87
C MET A 216 10.48 6.91 -33.23
N ASN A 217 10.37 5.95 -32.31
CA ASN A 217 9.72 4.66 -32.59
C ASN A 217 9.60 3.76 -31.35
N SER A 218 8.44 3.11 -31.26
CA SER A 218 7.95 2.13 -30.29
C SER A 218 8.93 1.06 -29.81
N LYS A 219 9.06 0.84 -28.49
CA LYS A 219 9.15 -0.49 -27.84
C LYS A 219 8.61 -0.43 -26.41
N GLU A 220 7.50 -1.12 -26.18
CA GLU A 220 6.81 -1.27 -24.89
C GLU A 220 7.61 -2.15 -23.92
N GLY A 221 7.97 -1.60 -22.76
CA GLY A 221 8.26 -2.39 -21.57
C GLY A 221 6.94 -2.88 -20.98
N LYS A 222 6.78 -4.20 -20.82
CA LYS A 222 5.61 -4.83 -20.22
C LYS A 222 5.37 -4.30 -18.80
N LYS A 223 4.50 -3.31 -18.67
CA LYS A 223 3.87 -2.92 -17.41
C LYS A 223 2.78 -3.96 -17.12
N ILE A 224 2.92 -4.68 -16.01
CA ILE A 224 1.86 -5.57 -15.53
C ILE A 224 0.76 -4.67 -14.98
N PHE A 225 -0.31 -4.52 -15.75
CA PHE A 225 -1.51 -3.81 -15.34
C PHE A 225 -2.31 -4.66 -14.34
N PRO A 226 -2.94 -4.07 -13.31
CA PRO A 226 -3.89 -4.79 -12.48
C PRO A 226 -5.08 -5.26 -13.34
N PHE A 227 -5.43 -6.54 -13.17
CA PHE A 227 -6.52 -7.24 -13.85
C PHE A 227 -7.87 -6.63 -13.45
N VAL A 228 -8.72 -6.30 -14.43
CA VAL A 228 -9.92 -5.50 -14.23
C VAL A 228 -11.16 -6.32 -14.51
N VAL A 229 -12.04 -6.50 -13.53
CA VAL A 229 -13.47 -6.78 -13.76
C VAL A 229 -14.13 -5.45 -14.06
N VAL A 230 -14.68 -5.33 -15.26
CA VAL A 230 -15.47 -4.16 -15.62
C VAL A 230 -16.92 -4.54 -15.72
N MET A 231 -17.72 -3.71 -15.06
CA MET A 231 -19.14 -3.95 -14.83
C MET A 231 -19.91 -3.99 -16.14
N SER A 232 -20.65 -5.07 -16.33
CA SER A 232 -21.58 -5.36 -17.43
C SER A 232 -22.56 -6.42 -17.04
N ASP A 233 -23.81 -6.27 -17.49
CA ASP A 233 -25.02 -7.08 -17.28
C ASP A 233 -24.93 -8.63 -17.28
N SER A 234 -23.78 -9.26 -17.56
CA SER A 234 -23.67 -10.72 -17.69
C SER A 234 -23.08 -11.44 -16.46
N THR A 235 -22.69 -10.70 -15.41
CA THR A 235 -22.17 -11.23 -14.13
C THR A 235 -22.96 -10.68 -12.91
N LYS A 236 -24.29 -10.61 -13.03
CA LYS A 236 -25.19 -9.94 -12.06
C LYS A 236 -25.00 -10.32 -10.59
N TYR A 237 -24.74 -11.61 -10.31
CA TYR A 237 -24.68 -12.10 -8.92
C TYR A 237 -23.43 -11.63 -8.16
N LEU A 238 -22.21 -11.88 -8.67
CA LEU A 238 -20.99 -11.43 -7.99
C LEU A 238 -20.91 -9.90 -7.90
N ILE A 239 -21.41 -9.20 -8.93
CA ILE A 239 -21.40 -7.75 -9.01
C ILE A 239 -22.32 -7.14 -7.95
N SER A 240 -23.55 -7.62 -7.81
CA SER A 240 -24.49 -7.15 -6.78
C SER A 240 -23.91 -7.33 -5.38
N GLN A 241 -23.29 -8.47 -5.11
CA GLN A 241 -22.71 -8.79 -3.79
C GLN A 241 -21.46 -7.95 -3.48
N LEU A 242 -20.61 -7.68 -4.48
CA LEU A 242 -19.47 -6.76 -4.32
C LEU A 242 -19.92 -5.33 -4.04
N ILE A 243 -20.99 -4.86 -4.68
CA ILE A 243 -21.55 -3.52 -4.43
C ILE A 243 -22.10 -3.47 -2.99
N LEU A 244 -22.86 -4.48 -2.57
CA LEU A 244 -23.38 -4.55 -1.20
C LEU A 244 -22.24 -4.59 -0.17
N PHE A 245 -21.21 -5.39 -0.41
CA PHE A 245 -19.99 -5.43 0.40
C PHE A 245 -19.30 -4.06 0.49
N LEU A 246 -19.11 -3.39 -0.65
CA LEU A 246 -18.53 -2.04 -0.71
C LEU A 246 -19.40 -1.02 0.04
N CYS A 247 -20.72 -1.05 -0.16
CA CYS A 247 -21.65 -0.18 0.55
C CYS A 247 -21.58 -0.41 2.07
N LYS A 248 -21.37 -1.65 2.51
CA LYS A 248 -21.24 -2.03 3.92
C LYS A 248 -19.93 -1.54 4.51
N LEU A 249 -18.81 -1.79 3.83
CA LEU A 249 -17.50 -1.20 4.17
C LEU A 249 -17.57 0.32 4.27
N MET A 250 -18.25 0.98 3.33
CA MET A 250 -18.42 2.43 3.35
C MET A 250 -19.37 2.90 4.47
N LYS A 251 -20.38 2.11 4.85
CA LYS A 251 -21.30 2.42 5.94
C LYS A 251 -20.65 2.29 7.32
N GLU A 252 -19.80 1.29 7.56
CA GLU A 252 -19.09 1.15 8.85
C GLU A 252 -18.04 2.25 9.07
N ASN A 253 -17.42 2.73 7.99
CA ASN A 253 -16.50 3.88 8.04
C ASN A 253 -17.20 5.25 8.24
N LYS A 254 -18.54 5.32 8.37
CA LYS A 254 -19.33 6.56 8.54
C LYS A 254 -19.12 7.31 9.86
N LYS A 255 -18.14 6.97 10.68
CA LYS A 255 -17.67 7.90 11.73
C LYS A 255 -16.82 9.04 11.18
N ASP A 256 -16.52 9.08 9.87
CA ASP A 256 -15.77 10.17 9.25
C ASP A 256 -16.52 10.88 8.09
N ILE A 257 -16.41 12.21 8.08
CA ILE A 257 -17.29 13.17 7.43
C ILE A 257 -16.93 13.36 5.94
N ARG A 258 -17.76 12.87 5.01
CA ARG A 258 -18.12 13.51 3.69
C ARG A 258 -18.93 12.68 2.67
N TYR A 259 -19.62 11.60 3.06
CA TYR A 259 -20.42 10.79 2.11
C TYR A 259 -21.92 10.79 2.41
N ARG A 260 -22.48 11.94 2.81
CA ARG A 260 -23.89 12.06 3.24
C ARG A 260 -24.92 11.96 2.10
N GLU A 261 -24.57 12.23 0.85
CA GLU A 261 -25.55 12.27 -0.26
C GLU A 261 -25.68 10.95 -1.05
N PHE A 262 -24.78 9.97 -0.87
CA PHE A 262 -24.74 8.77 -1.72
C PHE A 262 -25.77 7.68 -1.36
N LEU A 263 -26.25 7.67 -0.10
CA LEU A 263 -27.02 6.54 0.45
C LEU A 263 -28.49 6.86 0.72
N LEU A 264 -28.94 8.11 0.56
CA LEU A 264 -30.32 8.50 0.84
C LEU A 264 -31.25 8.45 -0.38
N GLU A 265 -30.73 8.28 -1.60
CA GLU A 265 -31.58 8.24 -2.81
C GLU A 265 -31.92 6.82 -3.32
N ASN A 266 -31.32 5.76 -2.78
CA ASN A 266 -31.48 4.40 -3.32
C ASN A 266 -32.33 3.43 -2.48
N GLU A 267 -33.07 3.91 -1.46
CA GLU A 267 -34.13 3.10 -0.83
C GLU A 267 -35.40 2.96 -1.71
N GLY A 268 -35.45 3.62 -2.87
CA GLY A 268 -36.65 3.73 -3.70
C GLY A 268 -36.77 2.83 -4.93
N GLY A 269 -35.89 1.84 -5.17
CA GLY A 269 -35.81 1.26 -6.52
C GLY A 269 -35.21 -0.12 -6.69
N CYS A 270 -35.53 -1.08 -5.82
CA CYS A 270 -35.33 -2.51 -6.12
C CYS A 270 -36.66 -3.26 -5.93
N LYS A 271 -37.48 -3.32 -6.98
CA LYS A 271 -38.47 -4.39 -7.16
C LYS A 271 -37.99 -5.25 -8.32
N LEU A 272 -37.76 -6.53 -8.00
CA LEU A 272 -37.55 -7.74 -8.80
C LEU A 272 -37.28 -7.56 -10.31
#